data_AF-A0A5J6G7L4-F1
#
_entry.id   AF-A0A5J6G7L4-F1
#
_cell.length_a   1.000
_cell.length_b   1.000
_cell.length_c   1.000
_cell.angle_alpha   90.00
_cell.angle_beta   90.00
_cell.angle_gamma   90.00
#
_symmetry.space_group_name_H-M   'P 1'
#
loop_
_entity.id
_entity.type
_entity.pdbx_description
1 polymer ?
#
loop_
_entity_poly.entity_id
_entity_poly.type
_entity_poly.pdbx_seq_one_letter_code
_entity_poly.pdbx_strand_id
1 'polypeptide(L)'
;MRPAERYLNLHQCVYVGSGGHYTNVLPNTANTAFNTGTNVSNTPDTALSCGPGGGGWRPAPANSAVKAFDLTAGRYLNVHQCVYFSAGQHYTAVLPNTPNVNFNTGTNVSNTADTKLNCGPGGGGWRLLLANSAVKSFDLAGNRYLNLHQCVWTSSGQYYMGVLPNTPNANFNTGTNASGTADTALNCRSGGGGWSLNPSDSAFLALGG
;
A
#
# COMPACT_ATOMS: atom_id res chain seq x y z
N MET A 1 0.22 22.70 8.50
CA MET A 1 -0.20 21.88 9.66
C MET A 1 0.28 20.47 9.42
N ARG A 2 0.63 19.71 10.47
CA ARG A 2 1.06 18.31 10.37
C ARG A 2 -0.06 17.38 10.88
N PRO A 3 -0.05 16.08 10.53
CA PRO A 3 -0.86 15.09 11.24
C PRO A 3 -0.60 15.19 12.76
N ALA A 4 -1.66 15.09 13.57
CA ALA A 4 -1.54 15.26 15.03
C ALA A 4 -0.79 14.12 15.70
N GLU A 5 -0.94 12.91 15.17
CA GLU A 5 -0.27 11.72 15.67
C GLU A 5 1.17 11.60 15.15
N ARG A 6 2.04 11.06 16.00
CA ARG A 6 3.47 10.92 15.69
C ARG A 6 3.77 9.82 14.67
N TYR A 7 3.08 8.68 14.73
CA TYR A 7 3.40 7.53 13.91
C TYR A 7 2.28 7.20 12.92
N LEU A 8 2.67 6.96 11.67
CA LEU A 8 1.90 6.10 10.77
C LEU A 8 2.34 4.66 10.99
N ASN A 9 1.48 3.86 11.59
CA ASN A 9 1.70 2.43 11.74
C ASN A 9 1.14 1.74 10.50
N LEU A 10 2.00 1.43 9.52
CA LEU A 10 1.58 0.80 8.27
C LEU A 10 1.74 -0.72 8.39
N HIS A 11 0.62 -1.43 8.31
CA HIS A 11 0.56 -2.89 8.29
C HIS A 11 0.36 -3.36 6.86
N GLN A 12 1.34 -4.07 6.31
CA GLN A 12 1.20 -4.76 5.03
C GLN A 12 0.90 -6.23 5.30
N CYS A 13 -0.32 -6.65 4.96
CA CYS A 13 -0.78 -8.02 5.10
C CYS A 13 -0.87 -8.65 3.71
N VAL A 14 -0.09 -9.71 3.51
CA VAL A 14 -0.04 -10.43 2.23
C VAL A 14 -0.66 -11.80 2.42
N TYR A 15 -1.44 -12.22 1.44
CA TYR A 15 -2.15 -13.48 1.40
C TYR A 15 -1.86 -14.20 0.09
N VAL A 16 -1.86 -15.53 0.15
CA VAL A 16 -1.71 -16.40 -1.01
C VAL A 16 -2.91 -17.33 -1.15
N GLY A 17 -3.40 -17.47 -2.38
CA GLY A 17 -4.56 -18.28 -2.71
C GLY A 17 -4.55 -18.69 -4.17
N SER A 18 -5.68 -19.20 -4.69
CA SER A 18 -5.82 -19.57 -6.10
C SER A 18 -5.64 -18.38 -7.05
N GLY A 19 -5.92 -17.16 -6.58
CA GLY A 19 -5.73 -15.92 -7.32
C GLY A 19 -4.31 -15.34 -7.29
N GLY A 20 -3.35 -16.08 -6.73
CA GLY A 20 -1.96 -15.63 -6.59
C GLY A 20 -1.70 -14.91 -5.28
N HIS A 21 -1.15 -13.69 -5.37
CA HIS A 21 -0.82 -12.86 -4.21
C HIS A 21 -1.83 -11.73 -4.08
N TYR A 22 -2.24 -11.46 -2.84
CA TYR A 22 -3.08 -10.32 -2.51
C TYR A 22 -2.45 -9.56 -1.34
N THR A 23 -2.23 -8.27 -1.52
CA THR A 23 -1.73 -7.37 -0.48
C THR A 23 -2.86 -6.45 -0.05
N ASN A 24 -3.12 -6.36 1.25
CA ASN A 24 -3.93 -5.32 1.85
C ASN A 24 -3.08 -4.49 2.82
N VAL A 25 -3.34 -3.18 2.87
CA VAL A 25 -2.75 -2.24 3.82
C VAL A 25 -3.78 -1.46 4.61
N LEU A 26 -5.08 -1.60 4.35
CA LEU A 26 -6.12 -0.83 5.03
C LEU A 26 -6.97 -1.67 6.01
N PRO A 27 -7.41 -1.07 7.13
CA PRO A 27 -8.15 -1.77 8.19
C PRO A 27 -9.67 -1.83 7.95
N ASN A 28 -10.17 -1.27 6.85
CA ASN A 28 -11.58 -0.95 6.66
C ASN A 28 -12.13 -1.32 5.27
N THR A 29 -11.60 -2.37 4.65
CA THR A 29 -12.24 -2.96 3.47
C THR A 29 -13.55 -3.64 3.88
N ALA A 30 -14.50 -3.79 2.95
CA ALA A 30 -15.73 -4.52 3.21
C ALA A 30 -15.46 -6.02 3.44
N ASN A 31 -14.39 -6.55 2.84
CA ASN A 31 -13.91 -7.90 3.06
C ASN A 31 -13.03 -7.99 4.31
N THR A 32 -13.69 -7.95 5.47
CA THR A 32 -13.02 -7.78 6.78
C THR A 32 -12.01 -8.87 7.13
N ALA A 33 -12.10 -10.06 6.52
CA ALA A 33 -11.16 -11.16 6.72
C ALA A 33 -9.71 -10.80 6.38
N PHE A 34 -9.49 -9.77 5.56
CA PHE A 34 -8.17 -9.32 5.12
C PHE A 34 -7.72 -8.00 5.77
N ASN A 35 -8.55 -7.38 6.62
CA ASN A 35 -8.27 -6.07 7.20
C ASN A 35 -6.98 -6.07 8.04
N THR A 36 -6.25 -4.96 7.97
CA THR A 36 -4.96 -4.78 8.65
C THR A 36 -5.12 -4.00 9.95
N GLY A 37 -4.01 -3.83 10.69
CA GLY A 37 -3.94 -2.92 11.83
C GLY A 37 -3.57 -1.48 11.50
N THR A 38 -3.50 -1.08 10.22
CA THR A 38 -2.97 0.25 9.84
C THR A 38 -3.71 1.39 10.53
N ASN A 39 -2.96 2.26 11.21
CA ASN A 39 -3.50 3.38 11.98
C ASN A 39 -2.51 4.54 12.07
N VAL A 40 -2.96 5.63 12.68
CA VAL A 40 -2.08 6.66 13.24
C VAL A 40 -2.20 6.67 14.76
N SER A 41 -1.08 6.82 15.45
CA SER A 41 -1.07 6.94 16.90
C SER A 41 0.22 7.60 17.43
N ASN A 42 0.30 7.82 18.74
CA ASN A 42 1.52 8.31 19.40
C ASN A 42 2.52 7.21 19.77
N THR A 43 2.18 5.95 19.51
CA THR A 43 2.99 4.77 19.87
C THR A 43 3.33 3.98 18.60
N PRO A 44 4.58 3.57 18.40
CA PRO A 44 4.92 2.71 17.28
C PRO A 44 4.36 1.30 17.50
N ASP A 45 3.64 0.78 16.52
CA ASP A 45 3.21 -0.61 16.52
C ASP A 45 4.41 -1.53 16.25
N THR A 46 4.59 -2.53 17.11
CA THR A 46 5.70 -3.49 17.04
C THR A 46 5.26 -4.88 16.61
N ALA A 47 3.95 -5.13 16.58
CA ALA A 47 3.36 -6.41 16.22
C ALA A 47 2.48 -6.27 14.98
N LEU A 48 2.65 -7.19 14.04
CA LEU A 48 1.81 -7.26 12.84
C LEU A 48 0.40 -7.71 13.22
N SER A 49 -0.58 -6.84 12.96
CA SER A 49 -2.01 -7.16 12.98
C SER A 49 -2.53 -7.35 11.55
N CYS A 50 -2.99 -8.56 11.24
CA CYS A 50 -3.60 -8.97 9.98
C CYS A 50 -4.82 -9.85 10.25
N GLY A 51 -5.88 -9.69 9.47
CA GLY A 51 -6.99 -10.62 9.46
C GLY A 51 -6.56 -12.04 9.05
N PRO A 52 -7.35 -13.07 9.36
CA PRO A 52 -6.98 -14.47 9.12
C PRO A 52 -6.93 -14.86 7.63
N GLY A 53 -7.44 -14.01 6.73
CA GLY A 53 -7.76 -14.38 5.36
C GLY A 53 -9.12 -15.10 5.28
N GLY A 54 -9.60 -15.34 4.06
CA GLY A 54 -10.88 -16.01 3.82
C GLY A 54 -10.95 -16.63 2.43
N GLY A 55 -11.93 -17.51 2.18
CA GLY A 55 -12.17 -18.06 0.84
C GLY A 55 -11.00 -18.85 0.23
N GLY A 56 -10.23 -19.57 1.05
CA GLY A 56 -9.05 -20.34 0.61
C GLY A 56 -7.75 -19.54 0.52
N TRP A 57 -7.78 -18.24 0.85
CA TRP A 57 -6.59 -17.42 1.01
C TRP A 57 -6.00 -17.58 2.39
N ARG A 58 -4.68 -17.78 2.46
CA ARG A 58 -3.93 -17.92 3.73
C ARG A 58 -2.90 -16.80 3.86
N PRO A 59 -2.58 -16.33 5.08
CA PRO A 59 -1.52 -15.35 5.29
C PRO A 59 -0.18 -15.83 4.73
N ALA A 60 0.63 -14.88 4.25
CA ALA A 60 1.99 -15.07 3.78
C ALA A 60 2.96 -14.25 4.67
N PRO A 61 3.39 -14.80 5.83
CA PRO A 61 4.18 -14.07 6.81
C PRO A 61 5.51 -13.55 6.26
N ALA A 62 6.13 -14.27 5.32
CA ALA A 62 7.39 -13.86 4.71
C ALA A 62 7.29 -12.53 3.94
N ASN A 63 6.10 -12.15 3.48
CA ASN A 63 5.83 -10.94 2.71
C ASN A 63 5.01 -9.90 3.50
N SER A 64 4.70 -10.20 4.76
CA SER A 64 3.89 -9.33 5.62
C SER A 64 4.77 -8.71 6.70
N ALA A 65 4.51 -7.45 7.02
CA ALA A 65 5.24 -6.72 8.07
C ALA A 65 4.44 -5.51 8.56
N VAL A 66 4.83 -5.00 9.72
CA VAL A 66 4.42 -3.70 10.23
C VAL A 66 5.64 -2.79 10.26
N LYS A 67 5.45 -1.52 9.92
CA LYS A 67 6.46 -0.48 10.18
C LYS A 67 5.78 0.79 10.68
N ALA A 68 6.24 1.25 11.83
CA ALA A 68 5.93 2.58 12.34
C ALA A 68 6.84 3.61 11.65
N PHE A 69 6.24 4.56 10.96
CA PHE A 69 6.92 5.71 10.36
C PHE A 69 6.74 6.93 11.26
N ASP A 70 7.82 7.43 11.85
CA ASP A 70 7.79 8.67 12.64
C ASP A 70 7.59 9.87 11.70
N LEU A 71 6.37 10.41 11.68
CA LEU A 71 5.95 11.53 10.84
C LEU A 71 6.61 12.85 11.26
N THR A 72 7.26 12.90 12.42
CA THR A 72 7.99 14.08 12.91
C THR A 72 9.47 14.06 12.49
N ALA A 73 9.99 12.89 12.09
CA ALA A 73 11.40 12.71 11.74
C ALA A 73 11.79 13.30 10.37
N GLY A 74 10.82 13.76 9.58
CA GLY A 74 11.07 14.37 8.27
C GLY A 74 9.89 15.19 7.77
N ARG A 75 10.05 15.78 6.59
CA ARG A 75 9.01 16.56 5.91
C ARG A 75 8.14 15.69 5.00
N TYR A 76 8.72 14.66 4.39
CA TYR A 76 8.04 13.86 3.39
C TYR A 76 7.87 12.43 3.87
N LEU A 77 6.67 11.89 3.68
CA LEU A 77 6.48 10.44 3.58
C LEU A 77 6.72 10.06 2.11
N ASN A 78 7.84 9.40 1.85
CA ASN A 78 8.20 8.89 0.54
C ASN A 78 7.66 7.46 0.42
N VAL A 79 6.58 7.27 -0.34
CA VAL A 79 5.97 5.96 -0.56
C VAL A 79 6.49 5.39 -1.87
N HIS A 80 7.15 4.23 -1.78
CA HIS A 80 7.58 3.44 -2.93
C HIS A 80 6.63 2.25 -3.07
N GLN A 81 5.82 2.25 -4.12
CA GLN A 81 5.00 1.10 -4.50
C GLN A 81 5.76 0.29 -5.54
N CYS A 82 6.14 -0.93 -5.15
CA CYS A 82 6.87 -1.87 -5.99
C CYS A 82 5.95 -3.02 -6.37
N VAL A 83 5.59 -3.08 -7.66
CA VAL A 83 4.71 -4.12 -8.20
C VAL A 83 5.55 -5.13 -8.94
N TYR A 84 5.40 -6.41 -8.60
CA TYR A 84 6.10 -7.52 -9.20
C TYR A 84 5.13 -8.41 -9.95
N PHE A 85 5.64 -9.08 -10.99
CA PHE A 85 4.89 -10.00 -11.81
C PHE A 85 5.59 -11.36 -11.91
N SER A 86 4.82 -12.44 -11.78
CA SER A 86 5.27 -13.81 -12.06
C SER A 86 4.09 -14.66 -12.51
N ALA A 87 4.21 -15.36 -13.64
CA ALA A 87 3.22 -16.33 -14.12
C ALA A 87 1.76 -15.84 -14.08
N GLY A 88 1.50 -14.59 -14.47
CA GLY A 88 0.14 -14.04 -14.41
C GLY A 88 -0.31 -13.67 -12.99
N GLN A 89 0.59 -13.36 -12.08
CA GLN A 89 0.24 -12.89 -10.74
C GLN A 89 0.89 -11.53 -10.51
N HIS A 90 0.19 -10.66 -9.80
CA HIS A 90 0.74 -9.40 -9.33
C HIS A 90 0.98 -9.48 -7.83
N TYR A 91 2.07 -8.88 -7.39
CA TYR A 91 2.37 -8.72 -5.97
C TYR A 91 2.83 -7.28 -5.75
N THR A 92 2.18 -6.59 -4.82
CA THR A 92 2.51 -5.20 -4.49
C THR A 92 3.14 -5.16 -3.12
N ALA A 93 4.34 -4.60 -3.04
CA ALA A 93 5.03 -4.27 -1.80
C ALA A 93 5.12 -2.76 -1.64
N VAL A 94 4.95 -2.30 -0.41
CA VAL A 94 5.12 -0.89 0.00
C VAL A 94 6.01 -0.75 1.22
N LEU A 95 6.32 -1.84 1.94
CA LEU A 95 7.17 -1.80 3.13
C LEU A 95 8.64 -2.18 2.88
N PRO A 96 9.58 -1.55 3.59
CA PRO A 96 11.03 -1.78 3.45
C PRO A 96 11.58 -2.86 4.38
N ASN A 97 10.73 -3.57 5.14
CA ASN A 97 11.15 -4.43 6.26
C ASN A 97 10.42 -5.78 6.32
N THR A 98 9.95 -6.30 5.19
CA THR A 98 9.42 -7.67 5.15
C THR A 98 10.56 -8.69 5.32
N PRO A 99 10.29 -9.89 5.88
CA PRO A 99 11.29 -10.95 5.97
C PRO A 99 11.87 -11.35 4.61
N ASN A 100 11.06 -11.31 3.55
CA ASN A 100 11.49 -11.55 2.18
C ASN A 100 12.09 -10.28 1.55
N VAL A 101 13.34 -10.00 1.92
CA VAL A 101 14.05 -8.76 1.59
C VAL A 101 14.14 -8.43 0.09
N ASN A 102 14.00 -9.43 -0.77
CA ASN A 102 14.04 -9.26 -2.23
C ASN A 102 12.92 -8.34 -2.75
N PHE A 103 11.86 -8.15 -1.98
CA PHE A 103 10.71 -7.32 -2.32
C PHE A 103 10.57 -6.06 -1.45
N ASN A 104 11.57 -5.78 -0.60
CA ASN A 104 11.54 -4.58 0.23
C ASN A 104 11.64 -3.32 -0.64
N THR A 105 10.91 -2.29 -0.23
CA THR A 105 10.84 -1.01 -0.94
C THR A 105 11.75 0.05 -0.32
N GLY A 106 11.84 1.22 -0.95
CA GLY A 106 12.49 2.39 -0.38
C GLY A 106 11.63 3.25 0.55
N THR A 107 10.41 2.81 0.92
CA THR A 107 9.48 3.67 1.69
C THR A 107 10.10 4.18 2.98
N ASN A 108 10.07 5.50 3.17
CA ASN A 108 10.73 6.19 4.27
C ASN A 108 10.05 7.52 4.64
N VAL A 109 10.46 8.08 5.78
CA VAL A 109 10.23 9.48 6.11
C VAL A 109 11.57 10.19 6.07
N SER A 110 11.67 11.30 5.36
CA SER A 110 12.90 12.10 5.29
C SER A 110 12.62 13.58 5.02
N ASN A 111 13.66 14.42 5.05
CA ASN A 111 13.55 15.84 4.70
C ASN A 111 13.60 16.09 3.18
N THR A 112 13.81 15.05 2.37
CA THR A 112 13.97 15.14 0.92
C THR A 112 12.87 14.34 0.23
N ALA A 113 12.25 14.92 -0.78
CA ALA A 113 11.33 14.20 -1.63
C ALA A 113 12.11 13.21 -2.51
N ASP A 114 11.82 11.92 -2.39
CA ASP A 114 12.38 10.89 -3.27
C ASP A 114 11.83 11.05 -4.69
N THR A 115 12.73 11.16 -5.68
CA THR A 115 12.38 11.30 -7.10
C THR A 115 12.67 10.06 -7.93
N LYS A 116 13.31 9.05 -7.32
CA LYS A 116 13.67 7.80 -7.98
C LYS A 116 13.06 6.63 -7.23
N LEU A 117 12.40 5.75 -7.97
CA LEU A 117 11.86 4.50 -7.45
C LEU A 117 12.99 3.62 -6.91
N ASN A 118 12.83 3.12 -5.69
CA ASN A 118 13.72 2.17 -5.06
C ASN A 118 12.92 0.91 -4.68
N CYS A 119 13.18 -0.17 -5.41
CA CYS A 119 12.54 -1.47 -5.23
C CYS A 119 13.62 -2.54 -5.18
N GLY A 120 13.43 -3.54 -4.32
CA GLY A 120 14.22 -4.77 -4.36
C GLY A 120 14.12 -5.46 -5.73
N PRO A 121 15.08 -6.33 -6.07
CA PRO A 121 15.15 -6.96 -7.39
C PRO A 121 14.00 -7.93 -7.69
N GLY A 122 13.23 -8.34 -6.68
CA GLY A 122 12.37 -9.51 -6.75
C GLY A 122 13.18 -10.81 -6.59
N GLY A 123 12.50 -11.96 -6.57
CA GLY A 123 13.15 -13.27 -6.44
C GLY A 123 12.20 -14.39 -6.84
N GLY A 124 12.73 -15.60 -7.07
CA GLY A 124 11.89 -16.78 -7.38
C GLY A 124 11.04 -16.65 -8.65
N GLY A 125 11.59 -16.03 -9.70
CA GLY A 125 10.89 -15.80 -10.97
C GLY A 125 10.02 -14.54 -11.02
N TRP A 126 9.90 -13.81 -9.91
CA TRP A 126 9.23 -12.51 -9.87
C TRP A 126 10.11 -11.41 -10.44
N ARG A 127 9.56 -10.61 -11.35
CA ARG A 127 10.22 -9.44 -11.94
C ARG A 127 9.49 -8.15 -11.60
N LEU A 128 10.23 -7.08 -11.36
CA LEU A 128 9.66 -5.75 -11.14
C LEU A 128 8.92 -5.28 -12.40
N LEU A 129 7.69 -4.81 -12.22
CA LEU A 129 6.84 -4.25 -13.27
C LEU A 129 6.83 -2.72 -13.14
N LEU A 130 7.73 -2.07 -13.87
CA LEU A 130 7.90 -0.61 -13.82
C LEU A 130 6.65 0.17 -14.24
N ALA A 131 5.84 -0.39 -15.16
CA ALA A 131 4.60 0.25 -15.61
C ALA A 131 3.60 0.49 -14.47
N ASN A 132 3.63 -0.34 -13.41
CA ASN A 132 2.71 -0.29 -12.28
C ASN A 132 3.41 0.12 -10.97
N SER A 133 4.71 0.45 -11.04
CA SER A 133 5.52 0.83 -9.88
C SER A 133 5.84 2.33 -9.93
N ALA A 134 5.85 2.98 -8.77
CA ALA A 134 6.12 4.41 -8.68
C ALA A 134 6.58 4.81 -7.28
N VAL A 135 7.21 5.98 -7.19
CA VAL A 135 7.46 6.69 -5.95
C VAL A 135 6.64 7.95 -5.92
N LYS A 136 6.05 8.27 -4.76
CA LYS A 136 5.44 9.58 -4.51
C LYS A 136 5.79 10.06 -3.10
N SER A 137 6.24 11.30 -3.03
CA SER A 137 6.48 12.02 -1.78
C SER A 137 5.26 12.83 -1.40
N PHE A 138 4.77 12.62 -0.18
CA PHE A 138 3.67 13.38 0.41
C PHE A 138 4.24 14.37 1.43
N ASP A 139 4.03 15.67 1.22
CA ASP A 139 4.47 16.71 2.14
C ASP A 139 3.59 16.69 3.40
N LEU A 140 4.20 16.35 4.53
CA LEU A 140 3.54 16.26 5.83
C LEU A 140 3.47 17.62 6.55
N ALA A 141 4.31 18.59 6.19
CA ALA A 141 4.36 19.88 6.90
C ALA A 141 3.23 20.84 6.48
N GLY A 142 2.79 20.71 5.23
CA GLY A 142 1.73 21.54 4.64
C GLY A 142 0.31 21.01 4.87
N ASN A 143 0.15 19.73 5.20
CA ASN A 143 -1.12 19.02 5.08
C ASN A 143 -1.58 18.40 6.40
N ARG A 144 -2.88 18.54 6.70
CA ARG A 144 -3.50 18.01 7.92
C ARG A 144 -3.82 16.53 7.81
N TYR A 145 -4.12 16.06 6.60
CA TYR A 145 -4.50 14.68 6.33
C TYR A 145 -3.57 14.03 5.32
N LEU A 146 -3.25 12.77 5.57
CA LEU A 146 -2.83 11.80 4.56
C LEU A 146 -4.04 10.94 4.21
N ASN A 147 -4.60 11.14 3.02
CA ASN A 147 -5.73 10.36 2.52
C ASN A 147 -5.18 9.15 1.76
N LEU A 148 -5.20 7.98 2.40
CA LEU A 148 -4.79 6.73 1.74
C LEU A 148 -5.96 6.14 0.98
N HIS A 149 -5.75 5.86 -0.31
CA HIS A 149 -6.69 5.11 -1.14
C HIS A 149 -6.01 3.83 -1.59
N GLN A 150 -6.49 2.68 -1.09
CA GLN A 150 -6.15 1.39 -1.64
C GLN A 150 -7.22 0.98 -2.64
N CYS A 151 -6.79 0.74 -3.87
CA CYS A 151 -7.63 0.24 -4.93
C CYS A 151 -7.16 -1.15 -5.31
N VAL A 152 -8.10 -2.08 -5.42
CA VAL A 152 -7.85 -3.45 -5.83
C VAL A 152 -8.59 -3.71 -7.13
N TRP A 153 -7.88 -4.18 -8.13
CA TRP A 153 -8.45 -4.61 -9.41
C TRP A 153 -8.31 -6.12 -9.54
N THR A 154 -9.28 -6.75 -10.19
CA THR A 154 -9.27 -8.18 -10.46
C THR A 154 -9.45 -8.48 -11.95
N SER A 155 -8.85 -9.58 -12.38
CA SER A 155 -8.98 -10.12 -13.74
C SER A 155 -8.75 -11.63 -13.71
N SER A 156 -9.72 -12.42 -14.15
CA SER A 156 -9.63 -13.89 -14.21
C SER A 156 -9.09 -14.54 -12.93
N GLY A 157 -9.56 -14.07 -11.76
CA GLY A 157 -9.14 -14.55 -10.44
C GLY A 157 -7.85 -13.94 -9.90
N GLN A 158 -7.10 -13.16 -10.69
CA GLN A 158 -5.89 -12.45 -10.25
C GLN A 158 -6.25 -11.18 -9.50
N TYR A 159 -5.38 -10.78 -8.58
CA TYR A 159 -5.50 -9.56 -7.79
C TYR A 159 -4.36 -8.62 -8.11
N TYR A 160 -4.68 -7.32 -8.20
CA TYR A 160 -3.69 -6.26 -8.27
C TYR A 160 -4.11 -5.13 -7.33
N MET A 161 -3.29 -4.86 -6.31
CA MET A 161 -3.48 -3.74 -5.39
C MET A 161 -2.58 -2.57 -5.77
N GLY A 162 -3.13 -1.35 -5.78
CA GLY A 162 -2.38 -0.10 -5.86
C GLY A 162 -2.78 0.87 -4.75
N VAL A 163 -1.84 1.74 -4.38
CA VAL A 163 -2.01 2.85 -3.43
C VAL A 163 -1.50 4.18 -3.97
N LEU A 164 -0.83 4.24 -5.13
CA LEU A 164 -0.27 5.47 -5.66
C LEU A 164 -1.05 6.07 -6.84
N PRO A 165 -1.13 7.41 -6.94
CA PRO A 165 -1.88 8.12 -7.97
C PRO A 165 -1.05 8.41 -9.24
N ASN A 166 0.21 7.96 -9.31
CA ASN A 166 1.20 8.40 -10.31
C ASN A 166 1.98 7.25 -10.94
N THR A 167 1.42 6.04 -11.01
CA THR A 167 2.05 4.97 -11.79
C THR A 167 1.99 5.30 -13.29
N PRO A 168 2.98 4.86 -14.10
CA PRO A 168 2.95 5.06 -15.55
C PRO A 168 1.67 4.50 -16.21
N ASN A 169 1.16 3.39 -15.70
CA ASN A 169 -0.11 2.81 -16.12
C ASN A 169 -1.29 3.47 -15.40
N ALA A 170 -1.70 4.64 -15.91
CA ALA A 170 -2.69 5.49 -15.28
C ALA A 170 -4.08 4.84 -15.06
N ASN A 171 -4.38 3.73 -15.74
CA ASN A 171 -5.61 2.96 -15.55
C ASN A 171 -5.76 2.39 -14.13
N PHE A 172 -4.65 2.29 -13.39
CA PHE A 172 -4.58 1.71 -12.05
C PHE A 172 -4.07 2.72 -11.00
N ASN A 173 -4.27 4.02 -11.25
CA ASN A 173 -3.95 5.04 -10.27
C ASN A 173 -5.07 5.19 -9.22
N THR A 174 -4.67 5.54 -8.00
CA THR A 174 -5.57 5.78 -6.87
C THR A 174 -5.76 7.27 -6.60
N GLY A 175 -6.57 7.60 -5.61
CA GLY A 175 -6.76 8.96 -5.09
C GLY A 175 -5.77 9.40 -4.02
N THR A 176 -4.77 8.58 -3.65
CA THR A 176 -3.92 8.88 -2.48
C THR A 176 -3.26 10.25 -2.56
N ASN A 177 -3.46 11.06 -1.53
CA ASN A 177 -2.98 12.44 -1.47
C ASN A 177 -2.68 12.88 -0.03
N ALA A 178 -1.98 14.01 0.09
CA ALA A 178 -1.93 14.78 1.33
C ALA A 178 -2.62 16.12 1.07
N SER A 179 -3.54 16.51 1.95
CA SER A 179 -4.32 17.73 1.79
C SER A 179 -4.75 18.33 3.15
N GLY A 180 -5.41 19.49 3.10
CA GLY A 180 -6.00 20.13 4.27
C GLY A 180 -7.34 19.52 4.71
N THR A 181 -7.93 18.62 3.92
CA THR A 181 -9.27 18.07 4.12
C THR A 181 -9.24 16.55 4.09
N ALA A 182 -9.97 15.92 5.00
CA ALA A 182 -10.21 14.48 4.92
C ALA A 182 -11.01 14.18 3.65
N ASP A 183 -10.55 13.21 2.87
CA ASP A 183 -11.37 12.66 1.79
C ASP A 183 -12.54 11.90 2.40
N THR A 184 -13.69 11.94 1.73
CA THR A 184 -14.95 11.36 2.22
C THR A 184 -15.45 10.19 1.39
N ALA A 185 -14.76 9.87 0.29
CA ALA A 185 -15.14 8.79 -0.61
C ALA A 185 -13.91 8.16 -1.27
N LEU A 186 -14.01 6.87 -1.58
CA LEU A 186 -12.99 6.15 -2.34
C LEU A 186 -12.83 6.73 -3.74
N ASN A 187 -11.61 7.08 -4.12
CA ASN A 187 -11.23 7.49 -5.46
C ASN A 187 -10.27 6.47 -6.08
N CYS A 188 -10.78 5.70 -7.05
CA CYS A 188 -10.05 4.69 -7.79
C CYS A 188 -10.36 4.80 -9.27
N ARG A 189 -9.37 4.56 -10.12
CA ARG A 189 -9.62 4.32 -11.55
C ARG A 189 -10.31 2.97 -11.75
N SER A 190 -11.03 2.81 -12.85
CA SER A 190 -11.81 1.59 -13.15
C SER A 190 -10.95 0.36 -13.43
N GLY A 191 -9.66 0.54 -13.76
CA GLY A 191 -8.84 -0.49 -14.39
C GLY A 191 -8.95 -0.45 -15.92
N GLY A 192 -8.18 -1.30 -16.59
CA GLY A 192 -8.18 -1.45 -18.05
C GLY A 192 -7.62 -2.80 -18.49
N GLY A 193 -7.79 -3.17 -19.77
CA GLY A 193 -7.23 -4.42 -20.31
C GLY A 193 -7.82 -5.69 -19.70
N GLY A 194 -9.14 -5.72 -19.45
CA GLY A 194 -9.84 -6.84 -18.83
C GLY A 194 -9.83 -6.84 -17.30
N TRP A 195 -9.15 -5.87 -16.67
CA TRP A 195 -9.20 -5.65 -15.23
C TRP A 195 -10.38 -4.76 -14.85
N SER A 196 -11.03 -5.09 -13.74
CA SER A 196 -12.11 -4.29 -13.16
C SER A 196 -11.84 -3.98 -11.69
N LEU A 197 -12.23 -2.79 -11.24
CA LEU A 197 -12.15 -2.42 -9.82
C LEU A 197 -13.01 -3.37 -8.99
N ASN A 198 -12.45 -3.84 -7.87
CA ASN A 198 -13.12 -4.67 -6.88
C ASN A 198 -13.47 -3.80 -5.65
N PRO A 199 -14.75 -3.43 -5.45
CA PRO A 199 -15.15 -2.59 -4.34
C PRO A 199 -15.00 -3.26 -2.98
N SER A 200 -15.08 -4.59 -2.89
CA SER A 200 -15.04 -5.31 -1.62
C SER A 200 -13.68 -5.26 -0.94
N ASP A 201 -12.62 -5.22 -1.75
CA ASP A 201 -11.22 -5.23 -1.33
C ASP A 201 -10.55 -3.83 -1.45
N SER A 202 -11.30 -2.83 -1.91
CA SER A 202 -10.86 -1.43 -2.01
C SER A 202 -11.41 -0.60 -0.86
N ALA A 203 -10.61 0.33 -0.36
CA ALA A 203 -11.02 1.23 0.73
C ALA A 203 -10.20 2.52 0.71
N PHE A 204 -10.65 3.50 1.48
CA PHE A 204 -9.87 4.69 1.77
C PHE A 204 -9.84 4.96 3.27
N LEU A 205 -8.79 5.62 3.73
CA LEU A 205 -8.62 6.01 5.13
C LEU A 205 -7.94 7.38 5.17
N ALA A 206 -8.67 8.37 5.68
CA ALA A 206 -8.10 9.67 6.03
C ALA A 206 -7.36 9.54 7.36
N LEU A 207 -6.07 9.84 7.37
CA LEU A 207 -5.20 9.74 8.54
C LEU A 207 -4.73 11.15 8.94
N GLY A 208 -4.96 11.51 10.19
CA GLY A 208 -4.70 12.84 10.74
C GLY A 208 -5.99 13.57 11.13
N GLY A 209 -5.85 14.71 11.81
CA GLY A 209 -6.94 15.48 12.39
C GLY A 209 -6.42 16.52 13.36
#